data_AF-A0A536XLG1-F1
#
_entry.id   AF-A0A536XLG1-F1
#
_cell.length_a   1.000
_cell.length_b   1.000
_cell.length_c   1.000
_cell.angle_alpha   90.00
_cell.angle_beta   90.00
_cell.angle_gamma   90.00
#
_symmetry.space_group_name_H-M   'P 1'
#
loop_
_entity.id
_entity.type
_entity.pdbx_description
1 polymer ?
#
loop_
_entity_poly.entity_id
_entity_poly.type
_entity_poly.pdbx_seq_one_letter_code
_entity_poly.pdbx_strand_id
1 'polypeptide(L)' 'MARIAGVNIANHQHAEIALQAIFGIGRARAQAICASAKVDKHSKIKDLSESDMERLREQVARFTVEGDLRREVSMNIKRL' A
#
# COMPACT_ATOMS: atom_id res chain seq x y z
N MET A 1 0.82 4.31 -14.93
CA MET A 1 0.10 4.71 -13.71
C MET A 1 -0.41 3.44 -13.09
N ALA A 2 0.17 3.03 -11.97
CA ALA A 2 -0.21 1.78 -11.32
C ALA A 2 -1.23 2.09 -10.22
N ARG A 3 -2.41 1.46 -10.27
CA ARG A 3 -3.44 1.60 -9.23
C ARG A 3 -3.38 0.41 -8.28
N ILE A 4 -3.17 0.68 -7.00
CA ILE A 4 -3.15 -0.34 -5.92
C ILE A 4 -4.12 0.13 -4.83
N ALA A 5 -5.04 -0.75 -4.40
CA ALA A 5 -6.03 -0.48 -3.35
C ALA A 5 -6.84 0.83 -3.55
N GLY A 6 -7.15 1.18 -4.81
CA GLY A 6 -7.89 2.40 -5.14
C GLY A 6 -7.06 3.68 -5.17
N VAL A 7 -5.78 3.62 -4.79
CA VAL A 7 -4.85 4.76 -4.83
C VAL A 7 -4.01 4.71 -6.10
N ASN A 8 -3.83 5.88 -6.72
CA ASN A 8 -2.97 6.03 -7.88
C ASN A 8 -1.53 6.22 -7.43
N ILE A 9 -0.68 5.28 -7.79
CA ILE A 9 0.73 5.32 -7.42
C ILE A 9 1.58 5.85 -8.58
N ALA A 10 2.51 6.74 -8.24
CA ALA A 10 3.45 7.33 -9.18
C ALA A 10 4.50 6.30 -9.65
N ASN A 11 4.63 6.14 -10.97
CA ASN A 11 5.51 5.14 -11.59
C ASN A 11 7.01 5.34 -11.30
N HIS A 12 7.44 6.56 -10.95
CA HIS A 12 8.85 6.90 -10.74
C HIS A 12 9.30 6.77 -9.27
N GLN A 13 8.39 6.44 -8.35
CA GLN A 13 8.71 6.29 -6.94
C GLN A 13 9.20 4.88 -6.61
N HIS A 14 10.00 4.78 -5.55
CA HIS A 14 10.38 3.50 -4.94
C HIS A 14 9.16 2.80 -4.35
N ALA A 15 9.09 1.47 -4.46
CA ALA A 15 7.96 0.67 -3.98
C ALA A 15 7.58 0.99 -2.51
N GLU A 16 8.56 1.17 -1.62
CA GLU A 16 8.30 1.51 -0.21
C GLU A 16 7.59 2.86 -0.03
N ILE A 17 8.01 3.89 -0.76
CA ILE A 17 7.45 5.25 -0.67
C ILE A 17 6.07 5.28 -1.32
N ALA A 18 5.95 4.62 -2.46
CA ALA A 18 4.72 4.47 -3.20
C ALA A 18 3.58 3.87 -2.35
N LEU A 19 3.88 2.82 -1.58
CA LEU A 19 2.91 2.18 -0.68
C LEU A 19 2.48 3.09 0.47
N GLN A 20 3.36 4.00 0.91
CA GLN A 20 3.05 4.97 1.98
C GLN A 20 2.07 6.06 1.54
N ALA A 21 1.81 6.19 0.23
CA ALA A 21 0.75 7.08 -0.26
C ALA A 21 -0.64 6.60 0.17
N ILE A 22 -0.78 5.33 0.56
CA ILE A 22 -2.04 4.72 1.00
C ILE A 22 -2.25 5.00 2.49
N PHE A 23 -3.39 5.60 2.83
CA PHE A 23 -3.75 5.89 4.21
C PHE A 23 -3.88 4.60 5.03
N GLY A 24 -3.17 4.55 6.16
CA GLY A 24 -3.06 3.36 7.00
C GLY A 24 -1.82 2.51 6.71
N ILE A 25 -1.04 2.82 5.67
CA ILE A 25 0.23 2.16 5.40
C ILE A 25 1.37 3.12 5.74
N GLY A 26 2.03 2.89 6.88
CA GLY A 26 3.27 3.56 7.24
C GLY A 26 4.51 2.80 6.76
N ARG A 27 5.70 3.30 7.12
CA ARG A 27 6.99 2.70 6.76
C ARG A 27 7.11 1.21 7.12
N ALA A 28 6.74 0.86 8.36
CA ALA A 28 6.82 -0.52 8.84
C ALA A 28 5.91 -1.47 8.04
N ARG A 29 4.66 -1.06 7.75
CA ARG A 29 3.72 -1.85 6.96
C ARG A 29 4.17 -1.95 5.51
N ALA A 30 4.66 -0.86 4.91
CA ALA A 30 5.21 -0.87 3.55
C ALA A 30 6.38 -1.86 3.43
N GLN A 31 7.32 -1.86 4.38
CA GLN A 31 8.43 -2.81 4.39
C GLN A 31 7.97 -4.27 4.55
N ALA A 32 7.01 -4.52 5.44
CA ALA A 32 6.42 -5.84 5.62
C ALA A 32 5.72 -6.34 4.35
N ILE A 33 4.96 -5.47 3.68
CA ILE A 33 4.27 -5.78 2.42
C ILE A 33 5.29 -6.09 1.30
N CYS A 34 6.33 -5.26 1.14
CA CYS A 34 7.39 -5.53 0.16
C CYS A 34 8.11 -6.87 0.45
N ALA A 35 8.41 -7.15 1.71
CA ALA A 35 9.04 -8.42 2.12
C ALA A 35 8.14 -9.63 1.82
N SER A 36 6.85 -9.56 2.17
CA SER A 36 5.88 -10.62 1.89
C SER A 36 5.63 -10.82 0.39
N ALA A 37 5.61 -9.73 -0.39
CA ALA A 37 5.46 -9.78 -1.84
C ALA A 37 6.75 -10.24 -2.57
N LYS A 38 7.87 -10.36 -1.84
CA LYS A 38 9.22 -10.61 -2.39
C LYS A 38 9.65 -9.57 -3.41
N VAL A 39 9.26 -8.32 -3.19
CA VAL A 39 9.58 -7.17 -4.04
C VAL A 39 10.67 -6.35 -3.37
N ASP A 40 11.66 -5.92 -4.16
CA ASP A 40 12.69 -5.02 -3.65
C ASP A 40 12.07 -3.65 -3.37
N LYS A 41 12.17 -3.19 -2.12
CA LYS A 41 11.70 -1.88 -1.64
C LYS A 41 12.34 -0.70 -2.38
N HIS A 42 13.56 -0.86 -2.91
CA HIS A 42 14.26 0.17 -3.68
C HIS A 42 13.98 0.10 -5.18
N SER A 43 13.31 -0.94 -5.66
CA SER A 43 12.87 -0.98 -7.05
C SER A 43 11.87 0.15 -7.34
N LYS A 44 11.94 0.70 -8.55
CA LYS A 44 10.94 1.67 -9.02
C LYS A 44 9.72 0.90 -9.51
N ILE A 45 8.54 1.50 -9.36
CA ILE A 45 7.29 0.87 -9.81
C ILE A 45 7.25 0.61 -11.31
N LYS A 46 7.91 1.45 -12.10
CA LYS A 46 8.06 1.20 -13.55
C LYS A 46 8.83 -0.09 -13.89
N ASP A 47 9.66 -0.58 -12.97
CA ASP A 47 10.52 -1.75 -13.16
C ASP A 47 9.88 -3.00 -12.53
N LEU A 48 8.71 -2.87 -11.88
CA LEU A 48 7.95 -3.99 -11.32
C LEU A 48 7.21 -4.74 -12.43
N SER A 49 7.22 -6.06 -12.34
CA SER A 49 6.39 -6.90 -13.18
C SER A 49 4.92 -6.83 -12.78
N GLU A 50 4.01 -7.16 -13.70
CA GLU A 50 2.58 -7.27 -13.37
C GLU A 50 2.32 -8.30 -12.27
N SER A 51 3.14 -9.35 -12.19
CA SER A 51 3.03 -10.37 -11.15
C SER A 51 3.37 -9.85 -9.75
N ASP A 52 4.36 -8.95 -9.65
CA ASP A 52 4.75 -8.30 -8.40
C ASP A 52 3.68 -7.30 -7.96
N MET A 53 3.11 -6.59 -8.93
CA MET A 53 1.98 -5.68 -8.72
C MET A 53 0.76 -6.40 -8.14
N GLU A 54 0.46 -7.60 -8.63
CA GLU A 54 -0.66 -8.39 -8.13
C GLU A 54 -0.40 -8.91 -6.71
N ARG A 55 0.82 -9.39 -6.43
CA ARG A 55 1.22 -9.78 -5.06
C ARG A 55 1.11 -8.61 -4.08
N LEU A 56 1.55 -7.41 -4.49
CA LEU A 56 1.42 -6.22 -3.66
C LEU A 56 -0.04 -5.89 -3.39
N ARG A 57 -0.94 -6.02 -4.37
CA ARG A 57 -2.39 -5.83 -4.17
C ARG A 57 -2.96 -6.82 -3.17
N GLU A 58 -2.64 -8.10 -3.30
CA GLU A 58 -3.10 -9.14 -2.36
C GLU A 58 -2.61 -8.89 -0.94
N GLN A 59 -1.34 -8.47 -0.78
CA GLN A 59 -0.80 -8.16 0.55
C GLN A 59 -1.43 -6.91 1.15
N VAL A 60 -1.65 -5.87 0.34
CA VAL A 60 -2.32 -4.64 0.81
C VAL A 60 -3.77 -4.91 1.21
N ALA A 61 -4.49 -5.76 0.48
CA ALA A 61 -5.89 -6.10 0.77
C ALA A 61 -6.10 -6.78 2.13
N ARG A 62 -5.05 -7.34 2.74
CA ARG A 62 -5.09 -7.91 4.10
C ARG A 62 -5.13 -6.86 5.20
N PHE A 63 -4.79 -5.61 4.87
CA PHE A 63 -4.80 -4.50 5.82
C PHE A 63 -6.04 -3.64 5.62
N THR A 64 -6.61 -3.15 6.71
CA THR A 64 -7.63 -2.09 6.66
C THR A 64 -6.95 -0.78 6.27
N VAL A 65 -7.28 -0.29 5.07
CA VAL A 65 -6.66 0.90 4.47
C VAL A 65 -7.73 1.87 3.96
N GLU A 66 -7.34 3.13 3.80
CA GLU A 66 -8.18 4.19 3.23
C GLU A 66 -9.56 4.33 3.89
N GLY A 67 -10.63 4.13 3.12
CA GLY A 67 -12.00 4.45 3.50
C GLY A 67 -12.47 3.68 4.74
N ASP A 68 -12.11 2.41 4.85
CA ASP A 68 -12.51 1.57 5.97
C ASP A 68 -11.83 2.00 7.26
N LEU A 69 -10.51 2.24 7.21
CA LEU A 69 -9.76 2.73 8.36
C LEU A 69 -10.23 4.12 8.80
N ARG A 70 -10.52 5.02 7.84
CA ARG A 70 -11.06 6.36 8.15
C ARG A 70 -12.43 6.28 8.82
N ARG A 71 -13.31 5.38 8.35
CA ARG A 71 -14.63 5.16 8.96
C ARG A 71 -14.52 4.59 10.36
N GLU A 72 -13.66 3.61 10.57
CA GLU A 72 -13.41 3.00 11.88
C GLU A 72 -12.94 4.05 12.89
N VAL A 73 -11.95 4.87 12.53
CA VAL A 73 -11.45 5.96 13.37
C VAL A 73 -12.57 6.97 13.68
N SER A 74 -13.37 7.36 12.69
CA SER A 74 -14.48 8.29 12.92
C SER A 74 -15.56 7.71 13.84
N MET A 75 -15.92 6.43 13.71
CA MET A 75 -16.86 5.77 14.61
C MET A 75 -16.30 5.67 16.03
N ASN A 76 -15.03 5.33 16.19
CA ASN A 76 -14.37 5.27 17.50
C ASN A 76 -14.39 6.64 18.19
N ILE A 77 -14.15 7.73 17.46
CA ILE A 77 -14.24 9.10 17.98
C ILE A 77 -15.68 9.45 18.37
N LYS A 78 -16.67 9.09 17.54
CA LYS A 78 -18.10 9.35 17.85
C LYS A 78 -18.65 8.53 19.01
N ARG A 79 -17.95 7.45 19.40
CA ARG A 79 -18.33 6.56 20.52
C ARG A 79 -17.76 7.02 21.87
N LEU A 80 -16.86 8.00 21.87
CA LEU A 80 -16.32 8.68 23.06
C LEU A 80 -17.20 9.88 23.41
#